data_AF-A0A960QQ72-F1
#
_entry.id   AF-A0A960QQ72-F1
#
_cell.length_a   1.000
_cell.length_b   1.000
_cell.length_c   1.000
_cell.angle_alpha   90.00
_cell.angle_beta   90.00
_cell.angle_gamma   90.00
#
_symmetry.space_group_name_H-M   'P 1'
#
loop_
_entity.id
_entity.type
_entity.pdbx_description
1 polymer ?
#
loop_
_entity_poly.entity_id
_entity_poly.type
_entity_poly.pdbx_seq_one_letter_code
_entity_poly.pdbx_strand_id
1 'polypeptide(L)'
;MIRWIPWALFAVLASPVGAIDFPDDVSDRPETALLLAVNQSVIQKAIEPDTDQDWFAFLAQPYVTYTVTVQSVSAWDMGVTVSALLDGLPVMTTNSAFTPPTARFTWSHTGPPLTVQIGMRSLFSFTTGTYSLAVSATETDLDGDHLPDAWEMARFGTITNTPGGDPDGDGMTTWNEYGSGTHPAQSSSVLRVSAIGPEAGQVSWNAAPYARYRIQQSTSILHAAWTDTGRSTNTTSGAATLQFIDPGAAAITSLYYRLVVPDPLEP
;
A
#
# COMPACT_ATOMS: atom_id res chain seq x y z
N MET A 1 -86.06 -14.22 9.33
CA MET A 1 -85.37 -14.28 8.03
C MET A 1 -84.43 -13.08 7.99
N ILE A 2 -83.12 -13.30 8.14
CA ILE A 2 -81.98 -12.46 7.71
C ILE A 2 -80.73 -13.28 8.11
N ARG A 3 -79.86 -13.51 7.12
CA ARG A 3 -78.78 -14.50 7.12
C ARG A 3 -77.48 -13.88 7.66
N TRP A 4 -76.74 -14.68 8.41
CA TRP A 4 -75.33 -14.45 8.72
C TRP A 4 -74.48 -14.69 7.47
N ILE A 5 -73.57 -13.76 7.15
CA ILE A 5 -72.57 -13.93 6.09
C ILE A 5 -71.22 -14.20 6.77
N PRO A 6 -70.49 -15.27 6.37
CA PRO A 6 -69.19 -15.58 6.95
C PRO A 6 -68.10 -14.66 6.39
N TRP A 7 -67.09 -14.44 7.21
CA TRP A 7 -65.88 -13.73 6.84
C TRP A 7 -65.11 -14.55 5.80
N ALA A 8 -64.97 -14.02 4.58
CA ALA A 8 -64.05 -14.55 3.58
C ALA A 8 -62.76 -13.71 3.64
N LEU A 9 -61.73 -14.33 4.20
CA LEU A 9 -60.34 -13.89 4.16
C LEU A 9 -59.87 -13.94 2.70
N PHE A 10 -59.76 -12.79 2.02
CA PHE A 10 -58.94 -12.70 0.82
C PHE A 10 -57.51 -12.43 1.26
N ALA A 11 -56.74 -13.51 1.47
CA ALA A 11 -55.29 -13.42 1.42
C ALA A 11 -54.91 -13.26 -0.06
N VAL A 12 -54.55 -12.04 -0.46
CA VAL A 12 -53.70 -11.86 -1.63
C VAL A 12 -52.35 -12.44 -1.22
N LEU A 13 -52.03 -13.64 -1.71
CA LEU A 13 -50.65 -14.08 -1.79
C LEU A 13 -49.98 -13.15 -2.83
N ALA A 14 -49.52 -11.99 -2.36
CA ALA A 14 -48.40 -11.35 -3.01
C ALA A 14 -47.26 -12.35 -2.82
N SER A 15 -46.90 -13.06 -3.90
CA SER A 15 -45.56 -13.63 -4.00
C SER A 15 -44.60 -12.49 -3.63
N PRO A 16 -43.69 -12.67 -2.65
CA PRO A 16 -42.73 -11.63 -2.38
C PRO A 16 -42.06 -11.31 -3.71
N VAL A 17 -42.12 -10.04 -4.10
CA VAL A 17 -41.18 -9.45 -5.06
C VAL A 17 -39.83 -10.04 -4.67
N GLY A 18 -39.20 -10.78 -5.59
CA GLY A 18 -38.11 -11.69 -5.29
C GLY A 18 -37.22 -11.10 -4.21
N ALA A 19 -37.17 -11.76 -3.05
CA ALA A 19 -36.26 -11.37 -1.99
C ALA A 19 -34.89 -11.23 -2.65
N ILE A 20 -34.36 -10.02 -2.69
CA ILE A 20 -32.95 -9.84 -2.96
C ILE A 20 -32.33 -10.46 -1.73
N ASP A 21 -31.94 -11.73 -1.87
CA ASP A 21 -31.19 -12.43 -0.85
C ASP A 21 -29.88 -11.66 -0.74
N PHE A 22 -29.70 -10.95 0.36
CA PHE A 22 -28.41 -10.40 0.75
C PHE A 22 -27.84 -11.42 1.75
N PRO A 23 -27.16 -12.48 1.29
CA PRO A 23 -26.48 -13.39 2.19
C PRO A 23 -25.30 -12.66 2.83
N ASP A 24 -25.17 -12.78 4.16
CA ASP A 24 -24.04 -12.31 4.97
C ASP A 24 -22.72 -12.39 4.20
N ASP A 25 -22.17 -11.23 3.85
CA ASP A 25 -21.03 -11.10 2.95
C ASP A 25 -19.71 -10.76 3.67
N VAL A 26 -19.78 -10.27 4.92
CA VAL A 26 -18.66 -9.92 5.80
C VAL A 26 -19.06 -10.13 7.26
N SER A 27 -18.09 -10.57 8.06
CA SER A 27 -18.36 -10.86 9.46
C SER A 27 -18.93 -9.69 10.27
N ASP A 28 -20.04 -9.97 10.95
CA ASP A 28 -20.70 -9.16 12.00
C ASP A 28 -19.87 -8.81 13.24
N ARG A 29 -18.63 -9.33 13.36
CA ARG A 29 -17.85 -9.23 14.59
C ARG A 29 -16.42 -8.79 14.37
N PRO A 30 -15.89 -7.90 15.24
CA PRO A 30 -14.53 -7.41 15.11
C PRO A 30 -13.47 -8.52 15.22
N GLU A 31 -13.70 -9.55 16.05
CA GLU A 31 -12.75 -10.65 16.23
C GLU A 31 -12.57 -11.55 14.99
N THR A 32 -13.55 -11.54 14.08
CA THR A 32 -13.56 -12.33 12.84
C THR A 32 -13.59 -11.45 11.60
N ALA A 33 -13.17 -10.19 11.76
CA ALA A 33 -13.14 -9.19 10.72
C ALA A 33 -12.38 -9.67 9.47
N LEU A 34 -12.89 -9.30 8.30
CA LEU A 34 -12.25 -9.61 7.02
C LEU A 34 -10.93 -8.82 6.89
N LEU A 35 -9.83 -9.52 6.62
CA LEU A 35 -8.54 -8.88 6.42
C LEU A 35 -8.48 -8.16 5.07
N LEU A 36 -8.16 -6.87 5.12
CA LEU A 36 -7.94 -6.00 3.98
C LEU A 36 -6.46 -5.89 3.67
N ALA A 37 -6.16 -5.92 2.39
CA ALA A 37 -4.87 -5.47 1.89
C ALA A 37 -4.93 -3.95 1.62
N VAL A 38 -3.92 -3.24 2.10
CA VAL A 38 -3.77 -1.79 1.91
C VAL A 38 -3.29 -1.52 0.47
N ASN A 39 -3.69 -0.38 -0.09
CA ASN A 39 -3.38 0.05 -1.47
C ASN A 39 -3.94 -0.87 -2.56
N GLN A 40 -4.98 -1.65 -2.27
CA GLN A 40 -5.69 -2.45 -3.27
C GLN A 40 -6.95 -1.77 -3.80
N SER A 41 -7.49 -2.35 -4.88
CA SER A 41 -8.75 -1.95 -5.51
C SER A 41 -9.88 -1.82 -4.48
N VAL A 42 -10.73 -0.82 -4.71
CA VAL A 42 -11.96 -0.57 -3.94
C VAL A 42 -12.80 -1.85 -3.86
N ILE A 43 -13.17 -2.24 -2.64
CA ILE A 43 -14.05 -3.39 -2.41
C ILE A 43 -15.48 -2.86 -2.24
N GLN A 44 -16.43 -3.43 -2.95
CA GLN A 44 -17.85 -3.13 -2.81
C GLN A 44 -18.54 -4.24 -2.03
N LYS A 45 -19.29 -3.86 -1.00
CA LYS A 45 -19.99 -4.75 -0.06
C LYS A 45 -21.42 -4.30 0.18
N ALA A 46 -22.27 -5.20 0.66
CA ALA A 46 -23.65 -4.93 0.98
C ALA A 46 -23.82 -4.63 2.48
N ILE A 47 -24.83 -3.83 2.82
CA ILE A 47 -25.42 -3.84 4.16
C ILE A 47 -26.74 -4.59 4.06
N GLU A 48 -26.91 -5.57 4.92
CA GLU A 48 -28.02 -6.51 4.98
C GLU A 48 -29.10 -6.08 5.99
N PRO A 49 -30.35 -6.55 5.82
CA PRO A 49 -31.40 -6.30 6.82
C PRO A 49 -31.10 -7.05 8.12
N ASP A 50 -31.67 -6.57 9.24
CA ASP A 50 -31.60 -7.21 10.57
C ASP A 50 -30.26 -7.07 11.33
N THR A 51 -29.82 -5.82 11.58
CA THR A 51 -28.69 -5.44 12.48
C THR A 51 -27.28 -5.80 12.01
N ASP A 52 -27.14 -6.04 10.72
CA ASP A 52 -25.86 -6.30 10.05
C ASP A 52 -24.75 -5.28 10.37
N GLN A 53 -23.54 -5.81 10.54
CA GLN A 53 -22.30 -5.06 10.75
C GLN A 53 -21.09 -5.63 10.01
N ASP A 54 -20.66 -5.01 8.93
CA ASP A 54 -19.41 -5.47 8.32
C ASP A 54 -18.17 -5.02 9.09
N TRP A 55 -17.40 -5.98 9.60
CA TRP A 55 -16.10 -5.72 10.20
C TRP A 55 -14.94 -6.11 9.28
N PHE A 56 -14.01 -5.16 9.15
CA PHE A 56 -12.75 -5.32 8.41
C PHE A 56 -11.56 -5.03 9.31
N ALA A 57 -10.40 -5.57 8.95
CA ALA A 57 -9.16 -5.27 9.65
C ALA A 57 -7.96 -5.17 8.71
N PHE A 58 -6.99 -4.35 9.06
CA PHE A 58 -5.68 -4.33 8.39
C PHE A 58 -4.56 -4.06 9.40
N LEU A 59 -3.33 -4.42 9.04
CA LEU A 59 -2.16 -4.18 9.87
C LEU A 59 -1.54 -2.82 9.52
N ALA A 60 -1.61 -1.87 10.45
CA ALA A 60 -0.93 -0.58 10.33
C ALA A 60 0.54 -0.71 10.74
N GLN A 61 1.44 -0.20 9.90
CA GLN A 61 2.88 -0.15 10.11
C GLN A 61 3.30 1.20 10.70
N PRO A 62 4.39 1.24 11.49
CA PRO A 62 4.96 2.48 12.00
C PRO A 62 5.35 3.44 10.86
N TYR A 63 5.20 4.73 11.10
CA TYR A 63 5.56 5.85 10.23
C TYR A 63 4.86 5.85 8.86
N VAL A 64 3.65 5.31 8.81
CA VAL A 64 2.80 5.30 7.61
C VAL A 64 1.54 6.13 7.86
N THR A 65 1.16 6.94 6.88
CA THR A 65 -0.09 7.68 6.88
C THR A 65 -1.16 6.88 6.15
N TYR A 66 -2.23 6.54 6.87
CA TYR A 66 -3.36 5.77 6.35
C TYR A 66 -4.52 6.69 6.01
N THR A 67 -5.19 6.41 4.89
CA THR A 67 -6.47 7.01 4.52
C THR A 67 -7.51 5.92 4.30
N VAL A 68 -8.53 5.89 5.15
CA VAL A 68 -9.72 5.06 4.97
C VAL A 68 -10.78 5.90 4.27
N THR A 69 -11.25 5.43 3.12
CA THR A 69 -12.33 6.06 2.35
C THR A 69 -13.49 5.10 2.23
N VAL A 70 -14.67 5.53 2.68
CA VAL A 70 -15.92 4.82 2.52
C VAL A 70 -16.85 5.67 1.68
N GLN A 71 -17.42 5.10 0.64
CA GLN A 71 -18.38 5.76 -0.23
C GLN A 71 -19.65 4.94 -0.31
N SER A 72 -20.78 5.55 0.06
CA SER A 72 -22.10 4.95 -0.17
C SER A 72 -22.33 4.79 -1.68
N VAL A 73 -22.76 3.62 -2.12
CA VAL A 73 -23.14 3.34 -3.52
C VAL A 73 -24.67 3.33 -3.66
N SER A 74 -25.36 2.50 -2.87
CA SER A 74 -26.82 2.48 -2.78
C SER A 74 -27.37 2.50 -1.36
N ALA A 75 -26.53 2.24 -0.34
CA ALA A 75 -26.91 2.45 1.06
C ALA A 75 -27.06 3.95 1.34
N TRP A 76 -28.14 4.37 1.99
CA TRP A 76 -28.49 5.79 2.15
C TRP A 76 -28.22 6.35 3.56
N ASP A 77 -27.97 5.48 4.52
CA ASP A 77 -27.51 5.77 5.88
C ASP A 77 -26.45 4.75 6.30
N MET A 78 -25.34 5.27 6.81
CA MET A 78 -24.22 4.44 7.25
C MET A 78 -23.53 5.05 8.46
N GLY A 79 -23.20 4.20 9.42
CA GLY A 79 -22.23 4.49 10.46
C GLY A 79 -20.90 3.84 10.11
N VAL A 80 -19.81 4.61 10.17
CA VAL A 80 -18.44 4.10 10.01
C VAL A 80 -17.68 4.34 11.30
N THR A 81 -17.04 3.28 11.78
CA THR A 81 -16.18 3.31 12.96
C THR A 81 -14.79 2.85 12.57
N VAL A 82 -13.76 3.60 12.97
CA VAL A 82 -12.35 3.19 12.84
C VAL A 82 -11.75 3.09 14.24
N SER A 83 -11.29 1.89 14.62
CA SER A 83 -10.70 1.61 15.93
C SER A 83 -9.33 0.98 15.78
N ALA A 84 -8.31 1.59 16.39
CA ALA A 84 -7.03 0.95 16.66
C ALA A 84 -7.16 0.19 17.98
N LEU A 85 -6.85 -1.11 18.01
CA LEU A 85 -6.96 -1.88 19.24
C LEU A 85 -5.89 -1.48 20.26
N LEU A 86 -6.20 -0.49 21.11
CA LEU A 86 -6.00 -0.61 22.55
C LEU A 86 -7.38 -0.42 23.20
N ASP A 87 -7.88 -1.47 23.85
CA ASP A 87 -9.10 -1.47 24.69
C ASP A 87 -10.46 -1.28 23.98
N GLY A 88 -10.55 -1.48 22.66
CA GLY A 88 -11.84 -1.54 21.95
C GLY A 88 -12.60 -0.22 21.84
N LEU A 89 -11.94 0.90 22.12
CA LEU A 89 -12.51 2.23 21.95
C LEU A 89 -12.25 2.75 20.52
N PRO A 90 -13.26 3.34 19.85
CA PRO A 90 -13.08 3.90 18.52
C PRO A 90 -12.16 5.12 18.57
N VAL A 91 -11.20 5.17 17.65
CA VAL A 91 -10.32 6.33 17.48
C VAL A 91 -11.07 7.43 16.72
N MET A 92 -11.94 7.04 15.79
CA MET A 92 -12.81 7.95 15.03
C MET A 92 -14.15 7.28 14.71
N THR A 93 -15.24 8.05 14.71
CA THR A 93 -16.58 7.56 14.32
C THR A 93 -17.32 8.65 13.57
N THR A 94 -18.00 8.30 12.47
CA THR A 94 -18.93 9.18 11.77
C THR A 94 -20.28 8.52 11.61
N ASN A 95 -21.35 9.30 11.71
CA ASN A 95 -22.68 8.91 11.31
C ASN A 95 -23.10 9.75 10.11
N SER A 96 -23.57 9.07 9.07
CA SER A 96 -24.06 9.70 7.86
C SER A 96 -25.49 9.25 7.63
N ALA A 97 -26.44 10.18 7.70
CA ALA A 97 -27.77 10.00 7.15
C ALA A 97 -27.87 10.95 5.94
N PHE A 98 -28.30 10.44 4.78
CA PHE A 98 -28.55 11.15 3.51
C PHE A 98 -27.35 11.25 2.53
N THR A 99 -27.68 11.11 1.24
CA THR A 99 -26.80 10.87 0.07
C THR A 99 -26.03 12.09 -0.45
N PRO A 100 -24.83 11.89 -1.06
CA PRO A 100 -23.86 10.82 -0.82
C PRO A 100 -22.75 11.34 0.13
N PRO A 101 -22.65 10.85 1.36
CA PRO A 101 -21.57 11.21 2.25
C PRO A 101 -20.42 10.23 2.07
N THR A 102 -19.32 10.70 1.51
CA THR A 102 -18.03 10.03 1.62
C THR A 102 -17.52 10.22 3.05
N ALA A 103 -17.25 9.14 3.77
CA ALA A 103 -16.48 9.20 5.00
C ALA A 103 -15.00 9.02 4.64
N ARG A 104 -14.15 9.96 5.07
CA ARG A 104 -12.71 9.89 4.87
C ARG A 104 -12.00 10.14 6.20
N PHE A 105 -11.18 9.18 6.60
CA PHE A 105 -10.36 9.25 7.81
C PHE A 105 -8.90 9.17 7.41
N THR A 106 -8.10 10.16 7.81
CA THR A 106 -6.66 10.18 7.54
C THR A 106 -5.91 10.36 8.85
N TRP A 107 -4.94 9.49 9.12
CA TRP A 107 -4.06 9.60 10.27
C TRP A 107 -2.67 9.02 9.98
N SER A 108 -1.66 9.51 10.68
CA SER A 108 -0.32 8.96 10.69
C SER A 108 -0.13 8.06 11.90
N HIS A 109 0.37 6.84 11.69
CA HIS A 109 0.65 5.89 12.77
C HIS A 109 2.14 5.87 13.06
N THR A 110 2.57 6.24 14.27
CA THR A 110 4.00 6.30 14.66
C THR A 110 4.40 5.22 15.69
N GLY A 111 3.43 4.47 16.21
CA GLY A 111 3.66 3.40 17.19
C GLY A 111 4.08 2.07 16.55
N PRO A 112 4.29 1.01 17.36
CA PRO A 112 4.56 -0.34 16.84
C PRO A 112 3.41 -0.84 15.95
N PRO A 113 3.64 -1.86 15.09
CA PRO A 113 2.59 -2.41 14.25
C PRO A 113 1.33 -2.74 15.05
N LEU A 114 0.17 -2.29 14.58
CA LEU A 114 -1.11 -2.52 15.26
C LEU A 114 -2.21 -2.90 14.27
N THR A 115 -3.14 -3.73 14.72
CA THR A 115 -4.32 -4.06 13.93
C THR A 115 -5.36 -2.97 14.07
N VAL A 116 -5.73 -2.38 12.94
CA VAL A 116 -6.82 -1.41 12.82
C VAL A 116 -8.05 -2.15 12.36
N GLN A 117 -9.17 -1.90 13.02
CA GLN A 117 -10.49 -2.41 12.66
C GLN A 117 -11.36 -1.28 12.10
N ILE A 118 -12.18 -1.63 11.12
CA ILE A 118 -13.16 -0.75 10.49
C ILE A 118 -14.50 -1.48 10.59
N GLY A 119 -15.45 -0.86 11.29
CA GLY A 119 -16.81 -1.37 11.41
C GLY A 119 -17.77 -0.53 10.59
N MET A 120 -18.60 -1.18 9.79
CA MET A 120 -19.71 -0.57 9.07
C MET A 120 -21.02 -1.03 9.70
N ARG A 121 -22.04 -0.17 9.63
CA ARG A 121 -23.39 -0.52 10.06
C ARG A 121 -24.41 0.38 9.40
N SER A 122 -25.64 -0.09 9.29
CA SER A 122 -26.79 0.80 9.09
C SER A 122 -27.10 1.61 10.36
N LEU A 123 -27.73 2.78 10.21
CA LEU A 123 -28.28 3.53 11.34
C LEU A 123 -29.73 3.14 11.61
N PHE A 124 -30.45 2.69 10.58
CA PHE A 124 -31.79 2.14 10.67
C PHE A 124 -31.80 0.67 10.28
N SER A 125 -32.53 -0.15 11.05
CA SER A 125 -32.53 -1.62 10.90
C SER A 125 -33.16 -2.14 9.60
N PHE A 126 -33.83 -1.28 8.84
CA PHE A 126 -34.45 -1.62 7.55
C PHE A 126 -33.60 -1.22 6.35
N THR A 127 -32.46 -0.60 6.58
CA THR A 127 -31.57 -0.16 5.52
C THR A 127 -30.94 -1.36 4.84
N THR A 128 -31.00 -1.34 3.52
CA THR A 128 -30.23 -2.22 2.65
C THR A 128 -29.57 -1.38 1.58
N GLY A 129 -28.47 -1.88 1.04
CA GLY A 129 -27.75 -1.20 -0.03
C GLY A 129 -26.31 -1.63 -0.08
N THR A 130 -25.51 -0.92 -0.86
CA THR A 130 -24.09 -1.21 -1.04
C THR A 130 -23.26 0.03 -0.76
N TYR A 131 -22.01 -0.22 -0.41
CA TYR A 131 -20.98 0.79 -0.23
C TYR A 131 -19.66 0.27 -0.77
N SER A 132 -18.70 1.18 -0.88
CA SER A 132 -17.35 0.87 -1.28
C SER A 132 -16.35 1.30 -0.20
N LEU A 133 -15.34 0.46 0.02
CA LEU A 133 -14.28 0.67 1.00
C LEU A 133 -12.93 0.62 0.30
N ALA A 134 -12.08 1.58 0.62
CA ALA A 134 -10.67 1.58 0.27
C ALA A 134 -9.82 2.03 1.45
N VAL A 135 -8.67 1.38 1.62
CA VAL A 135 -7.62 1.79 2.55
C VAL A 135 -6.37 2.06 1.73
N SER A 136 -5.91 3.31 1.73
CA SER A 136 -4.63 3.67 1.16
C SER A 136 -3.61 4.02 2.23
N ALA A 137 -2.34 3.85 1.90
CA ALA A 137 -1.18 4.21 2.69
C ALA A 137 -0.23 5.05 1.86
N THR A 138 0.29 6.10 2.48
CA THR A 138 1.40 6.90 1.97
C THR A 138 2.51 6.92 3.00
N GLU A 139 3.75 6.98 2.54
CA GLU A 139 4.88 7.19 3.43
C GLU A 139 4.73 8.54 4.14
N THR A 140 5.15 8.59 5.41
CA THR A 140 5.17 9.84 6.18
C THR A 140 6.53 10.51 5.97
N ASP A 141 6.53 11.84 5.97
CA ASP A 141 7.71 12.70 5.84
C ASP A 141 7.48 13.87 6.82
N LEU A 142 7.81 13.65 8.09
CA LEU A 142 7.43 14.54 9.18
C LEU A 142 8.37 15.74 9.30
N ASP A 143 9.64 15.58 8.91
CA ASP A 143 10.63 16.66 8.89
C ASP A 143 10.67 17.41 7.53
N GLY A 144 10.00 16.87 6.50
CA GLY A 144 9.72 17.55 5.24
C GLY A 144 10.91 17.57 4.29
N ASP A 145 11.78 16.57 4.39
CA ASP A 145 13.01 16.46 3.59
C ASP A 145 12.87 15.51 2.39
N HIS A 146 11.68 14.94 2.20
CA HIS A 146 11.31 13.95 1.18
C HIS A 146 11.91 12.56 1.37
N LEU A 147 12.58 12.27 2.48
CA LEU A 147 12.87 10.92 2.89
C LEU A 147 11.67 10.33 3.65
N PRO A 148 11.34 9.05 3.44
CA PRO A 148 10.31 8.40 4.23
C PRO A 148 10.75 8.20 5.68
N ASP A 149 9.96 8.70 6.63
CA ASP A 149 10.17 8.53 8.07
C ASP A 149 10.37 7.05 8.43
N ALA A 150 9.59 6.15 7.82
CA ALA A 150 9.68 4.71 8.06
C ALA A 150 11.04 4.14 7.66
N TRP A 151 11.58 4.61 6.53
CA TRP A 151 12.89 4.22 6.06
C TRP A 151 13.97 4.81 6.96
N GLU A 152 13.91 6.10 7.27
CA GLU A 152 14.88 6.76 8.14
C GLU A 152 14.93 6.11 9.53
N MET A 153 13.77 5.86 10.14
CA MET A 153 13.69 5.18 11.43
C MET A 153 14.25 3.76 11.38
N ALA A 154 14.07 3.05 10.27
CA ALA A 154 14.65 1.71 10.09
C ALA A 154 16.18 1.73 9.88
N ARG A 155 16.73 2.81 9.29
CA ARG A 155 18.17 2.92 8.98
C ARG A 155 18.99 3.63 10.05
N PHE A 156 18.40 4.62 10.70
CA PHE A 156 19.08 5.52 11.63
C PHE A 156 18.48 5.50 13.04
N GLY A 157 17.20 5.12 13.17
CA GLY A 157 16.47 5.27 14.43
C GLY A 157 16.07 6.72 14.74
N THR A 158 16.17 7.63 13.76
CA THR A 158 15.79 9.05 13.85
C THR A 158 15.44 9.58 12.46
N ILE A 159 14.59 10.61 12.40
CA ILE A 159 14.11 11.30 11.19
C ILE A 159 14.80 12.67 11.00
N THR A 160 16.11 12.71 11.22
CA THR A 160 16.86 13.98 11.26
C THR A 160 18.06 13.97 10.32
N ASN A 161 18.21 12.90 9.53
CA ASN A 161 19.36 12.75 8.64
C ASN A 161 18.98 13.31 7.28
N THR A 162 19.62 14.41 6.91
CA THR A 162 19.27 15.13 5.68
C THR A 162 19.53 14.31 4.42
N PRO A 163 18.80 14.53 3.32
CA PRO A 163 18.95 13.74 2.09
C PRO A 163 20.30 13.96 1.40
N GLY A 164 20.93 15.12 1.63
CA GLY A 164 22.26 15.47 1.13
C GLY A 164 23.41 15.05 2.06
N GLY A 165 23.13 14.42 3.19
CA GLY A 165 24.14 13.93 4.12
C GLY A 165 24.82 12.66 3.62
N ASP A 166 25.98 12.35 4.18
CA ASP A 166 26.74 11.11 3.97
C ASP A 166 27.19 10.61 5.35
N PRO A 167 26.29 9.95 6.11
CA PRO A 167 26.55 9.63 7.52
C PRO A 167 27.65 8.58 7.73
N ASP A 168 27.90 7.70 6.74
CA ASP A 168 28.93 6.66 6.82
C ASP A 168 30.21 6.97 6.04
N GLY A 169 30.24 8.07 5.27
CA GLY A 169 31.41 8.62 4.62
C GLY A 169 31.85 7.85 3.38
N ASP A 170 30.94 7.12 2.72
CA ASP A 170 31.26 6.30 1.55
C ASP A 170 31.15 7.05 0.22
N GLY A 171 30.72 8.32 0.27
CA GLY A 171 30.56 9.21 -0.87
C GLY A 171 29.19 9.12 -1.55
N MET A 172 28.26 8.29 -1.06
CA MET A 172 26.86 8.33 -1.44
C MET A 172 26.07 9.20 -0.47
N THR A 173 25.18 10.03 -0.99
CA THR A 173 24.27 10.78 -0.14
C THR A 173 23.11 9.90 0.31
N THR A 174 22.53 10.18 1.46
CA THR A 174 21.35 9.48 2.01
C THR A 174 20.23 9.34 0.98
N TRP A 175 19.97 10.38 0.16
CA TRP A 175 19.02 10.33 -0.96
C TRP A 175 19.37 9.28 -2.03
N ASN A 176 20.64 9.25 -2.45
CA ASN A 176 21.10 8.29 -3.46
C ASN A 176 21.03 6.87 -2.92
N GLU A 177 21.25 6.68 -1.63
CA GLU A 177 21.17 5.39 -0.97
C GLU A 177 19.73 4.91 -0.78
N TYR A 178 18.82 5.81 -0.39
CA TYR A 178 17.38 5.54 -0.40
C TYR A 178 16.94 5.03 -1.77
N GLY A 179 17.28 5.78 -2.83
CA GLY A 179 17.00 5.39 -4.21
C GLY A 179 17.67 4.09 -4.64
N SER A 180 18.84 3.75 -4.07
CA SER A 180 19.61 2.55 -4.42
C SER A 180 19.29 1.31 -3.57
N GLY A 181 18.45 1.46 -2.54
CA GLY A 181 18.16 0.44 -1.55
C GLY A 181 19.35 0.07 -0.65
N THR A 182 20.41 0.89 -0.66
CA THR A 182 21.60 0.66 0.17
C THR A 182 21.38 1.14 1.61
N HIS A 183 22.40 1.01 2.47
CA HIS A 183 22.25 1.31 3.89
C HIS A 183 23.12 2.51 4.28
N PRO A 184 22.51 3.65 4.64
CA PRO A 184 23.19 4.94 4.80
C PRO A 184 24.00 5.13 6.09
N ALA A 185 24.26 4.02 6.78
CA ALA A 185 25.03 3.99 8.01
C ALA A 185 26.05 2.84 7.96
N GLN A 186 26.29 2.29 6.76
CA GLN A 186 27.13 1.14 6.51
C GLN A 186 27.88 1.35 5.19
N SER A 187 29.09 1.89 5.26
CA SER A 187 29.94 2.17 4.09
C SER A 187 30.30 0.98 3.19
N SER A 188 30.00 -0.25 3.63
CA SER A 188 30.08 -1.46 2.81
C SER A 188 28.87 -1.68 1.90
N SER A 189 27.74 -1.05 2.22
CA SER A 189 26.46 -1.11 1.54
C SER A 189 26.36 0.07 0.59
N VAL A 190 26.97 -0.04 -0.58
CA VAL A 190 27.19 1.09 -1.48
C VAL A 190 27.00 0.66 -2.93
N LEU A 191 26.25 1.42 -3.70
CA LEU A 191 26.04 1.14 -5.11
C LEU A 191 27.21 1.65 -5.93
N ARG A 192 28.15 0.75 -6.20
CA ARG A 192 29.27 1.01 -7.10
C ARG A 192 29.62 -0.21 -7.93
N VAL A 193 30.18 0.03 -9.11
CA VAL A 193 30.85 -1.02 -9.87
C VAL A 193 32.02 -1.54 -9.02
N SER A 194 31.96 -2.82 -8.66
CA SER A 194 32.96 -3.47 -7.80
C SER A 194 34.07 -4.14 -8.60
N ALA A 195 33.79 -4.56 -9.84
CA ALA A 195 34.80 -5.11 -10.73
C ALA A 195 34.41 -4.94 -12.20
N ILE A 196 35.43 -4.75 -13.04
CA ILE A 196 35.37 -5.02 -14.48
C ILE A 196 36.07 -6.35 -14.70
N GLY A 197 35.35 -7.31 -15.28
CA GLY A 197 35.85 -8.67 -15.43
C GLY A 197 36.77 -8.85 -16.66
N PRO A 198 37.39 -10.03 -16.79
CA PRO A 198 38.31 -10.32 -17.90
C PRO A 198 37.63 -10.39 -19.27
N GLU A 199 36.32 -10.64 -19.32
CA GLU A 199 35.55 -10.63 -20.56
C GLU A 199 35.16 -9.20 -20.96
N ALA A 200 35.16 -8.90 -22.26
CA ALA A 200 34.75 -7.60 -22.75
C ALA A 200 33.32 -7.29 -22.30
N GLY A 201 33.13 -6.15 -21.64
CA GLY A 201 31.82 -5.72 -21.15
C GLY A 201 31.30 -6.43 -19.90
N GLN A 202 32.15 -7.20 -19.21
CA GLN A 202 31.80 -7.80 -17.92
C GLN A 202 31.87 -6.76 -16.80
N VAL A 203 30.75 -6.50 -16.13
CA VAL A 203 30.62 -5.55 -15.02
C VAL A 203 29.99 -6.24 -13.83
N SER A 204 30.58 -6.08 -12.65
CA SER A 204 30.04 -6.62 -11.38
C SER A 204 29.81 -5.50 -10.36
N TRP A 205 28.81 -5.68 -9.50
CA TRP A 205 28.49 -4.76 -8.39
C TRP A 205 27.81 -5.49 -7.25
N ASN A 206 27.81 -4.89 -6.06
CA ASN A 206 27.04 -5.39 -4.94
C ASN A 206 25.62 -4.81 -5.01
N ALA A 207 24.64 -5.68 -5.14
CA ALA A 207 23.24 -5.32 -5.20
C ALA A 207 22.59 -5.39 -3.83
N ALA A 208 21.82 -4.37 -3.47
CA ALA A 208 20.93 -4.42 -2.32
C ALA A 208 19.88 -5.54 -2.49
N PRO A 209 19.31 -6.07 -1.37
CA PRO A 209 18.21 -7.04 -1.43
C PRO A 209 17.07 -6.56 -2.32
N TYR A 210 16.55 -7.44 -3.17
CA TYR A 210 15.41 -7.13 -4.08
C TYR A 210 15.59 -5.96 -5.06
N ALA A 211 16.76 -5.33 -5.10
CA ALA A 211 17.00 -4.17 -5.94
C ALA A 211 17.06 -4.52 -7.42
N ARG A 212 16.56 -3.60 -8.24
CA ARG A 212 16.55 -3.69 -9.70
C ARG A 212 17.51 -2.65 -10.25
N TYR A 213 18.28 -3.02 -11.25
CA TYR A 213 19.24 -2.13 -11.90
C TYR A 213 19.05 -2.18 -13.41
N ARG A 214 19.16 -1.03 -14.05
CA ARG A 214 19.40 -0.90 -15.49
C ARG A 214 20.87 -0.65 -15.70
N ILE A 215 21.45 -1.37 -16.65
CA ILE A 215 22.80 -1.15 -17.10
C ILE A 215 22.69 -0.32 -18.36
N GLN A 216 23.33 0.84 -18.35
CA GLN A 216 23.41 1.72 -19.50
C GLN A 216 24.84 1.75 -20.02
N GLN A 217 24.98 1.85 -21.33
CA GLN A 217 26.25 1.98 -22.01
C GLN A 217 26.35 3.29 -22.79
N SER A 218 27.57 3.73 -23.02
CA SER A 218 27.88 4.86 -23.88
C SER A 218 29.25 4.67 -24.53
N THR A 219 29.45 5.22 -25.73
CA THR A 219 30.76 5.25 -26.40
C THR A 219 31.58 6.50 -26.06
N SER A 220 30.99 7.45 -25.30
CA SER A 220 31.67 8.66 -24.85
C SER A 220 31.12 9.13 -23.51
N ILE A 221 32.03 9.44 -22.58
CA ILE A 221 31.65 9.99 -21.27
C ILE A 221 31.26 11.48 -21.32
N LEU A 222 31.64 12.19 -22.38
CA LEU A 222 31.51 13.66 -22.46
C LEU A 222 30.27 14.14 -23.22
N HIS A 223 29.79 13.39 -24.23
CA HIS A 223 28.80 13.90 -25.19
C HIS A 223 27.83 12.87 -25.78
N ALA A 224 27.79 11.63 -25.29
CA ALA A 224 26.92 10.61 -25.87
C ALA A 224 25.68 10.32 -25.01
N ALA A 225 24.58 10.02 -25.71
CA ALA A 225 23.37 9.51 -25.09
C ALA A 225 23.64 8.11 -24.53
N TRP A 226 23.27 7.92 -23.27
CA TRP A 226 23.32 6.61 -22.62
C TRP A 226 22.19 5.73 -23.14
N THR A 227 22.51 4.50 -23.53
CA THR A 227 21.53 3.52 -24.03
C THR A 227 21.41 2.34 -23.07
N ASP A 228 20.19 1.87 -22.82
CA ASP A 228 19.94 0.68 -22.01
C ASP A 228 20.52 -0.56 -22.72
N THR A 229 21.44 -1.28 -22.08
CA THR A 229 22.05 -2.52 -22.59
C THR A 229 21.54 -3.77 -21.86
N GLY A 230 20.98 -3.60 -20.66
CA GLY A 230 20.44 -4.73 -19.90
C GLY A 230 19.77 -4.35 -18.60
N ARG A 231 19.22 -5.37 -17.93
CA ARG A 231 18.64 -5.28 -16.59
C ARG A 231 19.16 -6.43 -15.74
N SER A 232 19.33 -6.15 -14.46
CA SER A 232 19.71 -7.15 -13.46
C SER A 232 18.89 -6.90 -12.20
N THR A 233 18.54 -7.97 -11.50
CA THR A 233 17.71 -7.90 -10.30
C THR A 233 18.30 -8.85 -9.27
N ASN A 234 18.49 -8.36 -8.06
CA ASN A 234 18.75 -9.25 -6.94
C ASN A 234 17.42 -9.85 -6.51
N THR A 235 17.29 -11.17 -6.54
CA THR A 235 16.05 -11.87 -6.13
C THR A 235 16.12 -12.41 -4.71
N THR A 236 17.20 -12.13 -3.99
CA THR A 236 17.47 -12.63 -2.64
C THR A 236 17.12 -11.59 -1.58
N SER A 237 16.86 -12.06 -0.37
CA SER A 237 16.63 -11.24 0.82
C SER A 237 17.90 -10.60 1.39
N GLY A 238 19.08 -10.97 0.87
CA GLY A 238 20.37 -10.44 1.28
C GLY A 238 21.04 -9.62 0.18
N ALA A 239 22.09 -8.90 0.52
CA ALA A 239 22.97 -8.32 -0.47
C ALA A 239 23.66 -9.44 -1.28
N ALA A 240 23.81 -9.24 -2.59
CA ALA A 240 24.44 -10.22 -3.46
C ALA A 240 25.28 -9.52 -4.52
N THR A 241 26.41 -10.12 -4.92
CA THR A 241 27.17 -9.64 -6.07
C THR A 241 26.44 -10.06 -7.34
N LEU A 242 26.03 -9.09 -8.15
CA LEU A 242 25.49 -9.32 -9.48
C LEU A 242 26.56 -9.06 -10.53
N GLN A 243 26.41 -9.74 -11.66
CA GLN A 243 27.26 -9.60 -12.82
C GLN A 243 26.40 -9.42 -14.08
N PHE A 244 26.86 -8.55 -14.97
CA PHE A 244 26.34 -8.36 -16.32
C PHE A 244 27.48 -8.57 -17.32
N ILE A 245 27.20 -9.21 -18.45
CA ILE A 245 28.11 -9.33 -19.59
C ILE A 245 27.42 -8.72 -20.79
N ASP A 246 28.02 -7.70 -21.38
CA ASP A 246 27.53 -7.08 -22.62
C ASP A 246 28.01 -7.89 -23.85
N PRO A 247 27.10 -8.61 -24.55
CA PRO A 247 27.49 -9.42 -25.69
C PRO A 247 28.00 -8.60 -26.89
N GLY A 248 27.72 -7.29 -26.94
CA GLY A 248 28.15 -6.39 -28.02
C GLY A 248 29.50 -5.72 -27.76
N ALA A 249 30.04 -5.79 -26.55
CA ALA A 249 31.21 -5.02 -26.15
C ALA A 249 32.49 -5.40 -26.90
N ALA A 250 32.63 -6.65 -27.32
CA ALA A 250 33.83 -7.14 -28.00
C ALA A 250 34.13 -6.43 -29.35
N ALA A 251 33.11 -5.81 -29.97
CA ALA A 251 33.23 -5.10 -31.23
C ALA A 251 33.53 -3.60 -31.08
N ILE A 252 33.59 -3.07 -29.85
CA ILE A 252 33.64 -1.63 -29.58
C ILE A 252 34.94 -1.28 -28.84
N THR A 253 35.66 -0.26 -29.32
CA THR A 253 36.98 0.12 -28.81
C THR A 253 36.95 0.87 -27.48
N SER A 254 35.86 1.57 -27.18
CA SER A 254 35.68 2.27 -25.91
C SER A 254 34.21 2.27 -25.54
N LEU A 255 33.90 1.63 -24.42
CA LEU A 255 32.56 1.57 -23.87
C LEU A 255 32.62 1.98 -22.40
N TYR A 256 31.66 2.78 -21.99
CA TYR A 256 31.47 3.23 -20.63
C TYR A 256 30.15 2.67 -20.14
N TYR A 257 30.13 2.19 -18.90
CA TYR A 257 28.94 1.67 -18.26
C TYR A 257 28.55 2.52 -17.08
N ARG A 258 27.25 2.65 -16.85
CA ARG A 258 26.71 3.13 -15.58
C ARG A 258 25.56 2.26 -15.12
N LEU A 259 25.46 2.10 -13.82
CA LEU A 259 24.34 1.47 -13.15
C LEU A 259 23.31 2.56 -12.84
N VAL A 260 22.05 2.29 -13.15
CA VAL A 260 20.94 3.17 -12.84
C VAL A 260 19.91 2.36 -12.10
N VAL A 261 19.40 2.88 -11.00
CA VAL A 261 18.23 2.30 -10.34
C VAL A 261 17.02 2.86 -11.08
N PRO A 262 16.22 2.03 -11.77
CA PRO A 262 14.93 2.50 -12.29
C PRO A 262 14.11 2.99 -11.10
N ASP A 263 13.48 4.16 -11.22
CA ASP A 263 12.88 4.97 -10.15
C ASP A 263 12.53 4.22 -8.85
N PRO A 264 12.83 4.82 -7.68
CA PRO A 264 12.43 4.24 -6.40
C PRO A 264 10.96 3.87 -6.48
N LEU A 265 10.66 2.64 -6.05
CA LEU A 265 9.36 1.98 -6.19
C LEU A 265 8.24 3.01 -6.06
N GLU A 266 7.64 3.39 -7.19
CA GLU A 266 6.40 4.15 -7.13
C GLU A 266 5.43 3.32 -6.26
N PRO A 267 4.78 3.96 -5.26
CA PRO A 267 3.93 3.27 -4.30
C PRO A 267 2.80 2.45 -4.93
#